data_AF-A0A7S1H3R8-F1
#
_entry.id   AF-A0A7S1H3R8-F1
#
_cell.length_a   1.000
_cell.length_b   1.000
_cell.length_c   1.000
_cell.angle_alpha   90.00
_cell.angle_beta   90.00
_cell.angle_gamma   90.00
#
_symmetry.space_group_name_H-M   'P 1'
#
loop_
_entity.id
_entity.type
_entity.pdbx_description
1 polymer ?
#
loop_
_entity_poly.entity_id
_entity_poly.type
_entity_poly.pdbx_seq_one_letter_code
_entity_poly.pdbx_strand_id
1 'polypeptide(L)'
;PTRPTRADLTQGGIATQDCTTHGGVASRAIDGNTDGYWWSGNSVTHTCGGANTWWQVVLENEAVVSQVDVFNRLDAHSQMLGGATVELLRYEGTDLVLVASHSLPSATTNIHEFN
;
A
#
# COMPACT_ATOMS: atom_id res chain seq x y z
N PRO A 1 -13.17 -22.13 -10.11
CA PRO A 1 -12.27 -22.45 -8.98
C PRO A 1 -11.93 -21.18 -8.18
N THR A 2 -12.48 -21.04 -6.97
CA THR A 2 -12.13 -19.94 -6.06
C THR A 2 -10.69 -20.13 -5.60
N ARG A 3 -9.81 -19.18 -5.94
CA ARG A 3 -8.42 -19.09 -5.46
C ARG A 3 -8.45 -19.31 -3.93
N PRO A 4 -7.59 -20.17 -3.33
CA PRO A 4 -7.53 -20.28 -1.89
C PRO A 4 -7.38 -18.87 -1.30
N THR A 5 -8.20 -18.54 -0.31
CA THR A 5 -8.24 -17.20 0.30
C THR A 5 -6.89 -16.95 0.97
N ARG A 6 -6.00 -16.27 0.25
CA ARG A 6 -4.76 -15.75 0.81
C ARG A 6 -5.15 -14.79 1.93
N ALA A 7 -4.61 -14.99 3.13
CA ALA A 7 -4.88 -14.10 4.25
C ALA A 7 -4.26 -12.72 3.95
N ASP A 8 -5.03 -11.66 4.16
CA ASP A 8 -4.52 -10.30 4.14
C ASP A 8 -3.75 -10.05 5.44
N LEU A 9 -2.42 -9.97 5.33
CA LEU A 9 -1.54 -9.76 6.48
C LEU A 9 -1.60 -8.32 7.01
N THR A 10 -2.17 -7.39 6.24
CA THR A 10 -2.27 -5.98 6.63
C THR A 10 -3.43 -5.73 7.60
N GLN A 11 -4.41 -6.64 7.65
CA GLN A 11 -5.55 -6.54 8.55
C GLN A 11 -5.07 -6.63 10.00
N GLY A 12 -5.40 -5.61 10.81
CA GLY A 12 -4.91 -5.48 12.19
C GLY A 12 -3.54 -4.80 12.32
N GLY A 13 -2.85 -4.55 11.20
CA GLY A 13 -1.62 -3.78 11.16
C GLY A 13 -1.83 -2.29 11.46
N ILE A 14 -0.73 -1.58 11.68
CA ILE A 14 -0.74 -0.13 11.92
C ILE A 14 -0.19 0.58 10.69
N ALA A 15 -1.08 1.26 9.97
CA ALA A 15 -0.73 2.06 8.81
C ALA A 15 -0.38 3.51 9.20
N THR A 16 0.72 4.01 8.66
CA THR A 16 1.17 5.39 8.77
C THR A 16 1.56 5.92 7.40
N GLN A 17 1.61 7.25 7.27
CA GLN A 17 2.05 7.92 6.06
C GLN A 17 2.72 9.25 6.44
N ASP A 18 3.50 9.81 5.52
CA ASP A 18 4.26 11.04 5.72
C ASP A 18 3.42 12.21 6.26
N CYS A 19 2.21 12.39 5.71
CA CYS A 19 1.20 13.32 6.23
C CYS A 19 -0.19 12.98 5.69
N THR A 20 -1.25 13.53 6.28
CA THR A 20 -2.64 13.30 5.84
C THR A 20 -3.28 14.59 5.36
N THR A 21 -3.95 14.54 4.21
CA THR A 21 -4.83 15.60 3.72
C THR A 21 -6.17 15.02 3.22
N HIS A 22 -7.16 15.89 3.01
CA HIS A 22 -8.50 15.54 2.50
C HIS A 22 -9.22 14.41 3.25
N GLY A 23 -8.81 14.09 4.48
CA GLY A 23 -9.33 12.96 5.25
C GLY A 23 -8.87 11.58 4.78
N GLY A 24 -7.94 11.50 3.83
CA GLY A 24 -7.36 10.25 3.30
C GLY A 24 -6.33 9.65 4.26
N VAL A 25 -6.79 9.22 5.44
CA VAL A 25 -5.94 8.61 6.48
C VAL A 25 -5.31 7.30 6.00
N ALA A 26 -4.11 7.00 6.51
CA ALA A 26 -3.31 5.84 6.11
C ALA A 26 -4.04 4.50 6.26
N SER A 27 -4.91 4.36 7.28
CA SER A 27 -5.63 3.12 7.56
C SER A 27 -6.62 2.69 6.48
N ARG A 28 -6.99 3.59 5.55
CA ARG A 28 -7.86 3.24 4.41
C ARG A 28 -7.22 2.22 3.46
N ALA A 29 -5.89 2.21 3.33
CA ALA A 29 -5.21 1.23 2.49
C ALA A 29 -5.22 -0.20 3.06
N ILE A 30 -5.68 -0.40 4.31
CA ILE A 30 -5.73 -1.69 5.01
C ILE A 30 -7.12 -1.99 5.59
N ASP A 31 -8.16 -1.33 5.07
CA ASP A 31 -9.54 -1.46 5.55
C ASP A 31 -10.30 -2.64 4.93
N GLY A 32 -9.66 -3.38 4.01
CA GLY A 32 -10.23 -4.51 3.29
C GLY A 32 -11.11 -4.10 2.09
N ASN A 33 -11.20 -2.82 1.75
CA ASN A 33 -11.95 -2.31 0.60
C ASN A 33 -11.01 -1.76 -0.48
N THR A 34 -11.00 -2.43 -1.64
CA THR A 34 -10.13 -2.08 -2.76
C THR A 34 -10.75 -1.06 -3.72
N ASP A 35 -11.83 -0.38 -3.33
CA ASP A 35 -12.49 0.63 -4.16
C ASP A 35 -11.61 1.88 -4.29
N GLY A 36 -10.97 2.01 -5.45
CA GLY A 36 -10.10 3.14 -5.79
C GLY A 36 -10.82 4.42 -6.20
N TYR A 37 -12.16 4.50 -6.14
CA TYR A 37 -12.90 5.74 -6.40
C TYR A 37 -12.99 6.61 -5.15
N TRP A 38 -12.36 7.79 -5.17
CA TRP A 38 -12.25 8.68 -4.00
C TRP A 38 -13.58 8.98 -3.30
N TRP A 39 -14.61 9.40 -4.05
CA TRP A 39 -15.88 9.85 -3.46
C TRP A 39 -16.85 8.73 -3.10
N SER A 40 -16.95 7.68 -3.93
CA SER A 40 -17.88 6.58 -3.69
C SER A 40 -17.30 5.49 -2.79
N GLY A 41 -16.00 5.23 -2.91
CA GLY A 41 -15.34 4.14 -2.20
C GLY A 41 -14.90 4.50 -0.79
N ASN A 42 -14.52 5.77 -0.55
CA ASN A 42 -14.02 6.25 0.74
C ASN A 42 -12.85 5.42 1.34
N SER A 43 -12.11 4.68 0.50
CA SER A 43 -11.00 3.77 0.87
C SER A 43 -9.65 4.15 0.24
N VAL A 44 -9.52 5.38 -0.25
CA VAL A 44 -8.26 5.88 -0.81
C VAL A 44 -7.55 6.77 0.21
N THR A 45 -6.25 6.55 0.40
CA THR A 45 -5.36 7.39 1.23
C THR A 45 -4.93 8.66 0.46
N HIS A 46 -4.47 9.70 1.17
CA HIS A 46 -3.99 10.91 0.52
C HIS A 46 -2.93 11.62 1.36
N THR A 47 -1.72 11.70 0.80
CA THR A 47 -0.61 12.47 1.34
C THR A 47 -0.67 13.92 0.86
N CYS A 48 0.11 14.83 1.43
CA CYS A 48 0.09 16.25 1.08
C CYS A 48 0.74 16.54 -0.28
N GLY A 49 1.30 15.51 -0.94
CA GLY A 49 2.14 15.65 -2.12
C GLY A 49 3.55 16.15 -1.77
N GLY A 50 4.44 16.13 -2.76
CA GLY A 50 5.83 16.55 -2.61
C GLY A 50 6.82 15.46 -3.03
N ALA A 51 8.11 15.73 -2.83
CA ALA A 51 9.14 14.73 -3.00
C ALA A 51 9.14 13.76 -1.80
N ASN A 52 9.42 12.48 -2.06
CA ASN A 52 9.57 11.44 -1.03
C ASN A 52 8.32 11.22 -0.16
N THR A 53 7.12 11.38 -0.73
CA THR A 53 5.88 10.95 -0.06
C THR A 53 5.89 9.44 0.12
N TRP A 54 5.47 8.95 1.27
CA TRP A 54 5.48 7.53 1.60
C TRP A 54 4.25 7.12 2.40
N TRP A 55 3.92 5.85 2.29
CA TRP A 55 2.94 5.14 3.12
C TRP A 55 3.58 3.83 3.58
N GLN A 56 3.28 3.39 4.81
CA GLN A 56 3.80 2.17 5.39
C GLN A 56 2.75 1.48 6.24
N VAL A 57 2.76 0.15 6.27
CA VAL A 57 2.08 -0.65 7.29
C VAL A 57 3.10 -1.47 8.08
N VAL A 58 2.98 -1.43 9.40
CA VAL A 58 3.64 -2.39 10.29
C VAL A 58 2.66 -3.54 10.52
N LEU A 59 3.03 -4.74 10.09
CA LEU A 59 2.23 -5.94 10.28
C LEU A 59 2.19 -6.33 11.77
N GLU A 60 1.11 -6.96 12.21
CA GLU A 60 0.94 -7.35 13.62
C GLU A 60 1.97 -8.39 14.08
N ASN A 61 2.34 -9.30 13.17
CA ASN A 61 3.30 -10.37 13.44
C ASN A 61 4.31 -10.47 12.29
N GLU A 62 5.52 -10.96 12.60
CA GLU A 62 6.45 -11.39 11.55
C GLU A 62 5.81 -12.52 10.75
N ALA A 63 5.79 -12.37 9.44
CA ALA A 63 5.08 -13.28 8.54
C ALA A 63 5.82 -13.43 7.22
N VAL A 64 5.62 -14.58 6.58
CA VAL A 64 6.09 -14.80 5.22
C VAL A 64 5.15 -14.08 4.25
N VAL A 65 5.65 -13.03 3.61
CA VAL A 65 4.93 -12.32 2.55
C VAL A 65 5.17 -13.05 1.24
N SER A 66 4.12 -13.65 0.69
CA SER A 66 4.16 -14.40 -0.57
C SER A 66 3.77 -13.60 -1.82
N GLN A 67 3.15 -12.44 -1.63
CA GLN A 67 2.59 -11.56 -2.66
C GLN A 67 2.23 -10.21 -2.01
N VAL A 68 2.39 -9.14 -2.76
CA VAL A 68 1.90 -7.81 -2.41
C VAL A 68 1.02 -7.32 -3.55
N ASP A 69 -0.19 -6.89 -3.19
CA ASP A 69 -1.17 -6.31 -4.11
C ASP A 69 -1.33 -4.83 -3.77
N VAL A 70 -1.06 -3.94 -4.73
CA VAL A 70 -1.23 -2.48 -4.57
C VAL A 70 -2.37 -2.02 -5.47
N PHE A 71 -3.43 -1.50 -4.86
CA PHE A 71 -4.61 -0.97 -5.53
C PHE A 71 -4.49 0.54 -5.68
N ASN A 72 -4.56 1.03 -6.92
CA ASN A 72 -4.40 2.45 -7.23
C ASN A 72 -5.75 3.20 -7.18
N ARG A 73 -5.69 4.53 -7.07
CA ARG A 73 -6.83 5.42 -7.28
C ARG A 73 -7.29 5.37 -8.74
N LEU A 74 -8.60 5.35 -8.97
CA LEU A 74 -9.20 5.11 -10.30
C LEU A 74 -9.94 6.31 -10.91
N ASP A 75 -10.39 7.26 -10.09
CA ASP A 75 -11.25 8.36 -10.55
C ASP A 75 -10.48 9.58 -11.07
N ALA A 76 -9.31 9.87 -10.50
CA ALA A 76 -8.44 10.98 -10.91
C ALA A 76 -7.02 10.79 -10.38
N HIS A 77 -6.03 11.42 -11.02
CA HIS A 77 -4.64 11.43 -10.57
C HIS A 77 -4.01 10.02 -10.43
N SER A 78 -4.52 9.03 -11.17
CA SER A 78 -4.04 7.65 -11.12
C SER A 78 -2.56 7.54 -11.51
N GLN A 79 -2.01 8.50 -12.25
CA GLN A 79 -0.59 8.56 -12.59
C GLN A 79 0.34 8.82 -11.39
N MET A 80 -0.18 9.31 -10.25
CA MET A 80 0.65 9.73 -9.10
C MET A 80 1.37 8.57 -8.41
N LEU A 81 0.89 7.33 -8.58
CA LEU A 81 1.55 6.13 -8.06
C LEU A 81 2.68 5.62 -8.98
N GLY A 82 2.75 6.14 -10.21
CA GLY A 82 3.72 5.69 -11.20
C GLY A 82 5.16 5.94 -10.76
N GLY A 83 6.02 4.93 -10.87
CA GLY A 83 7.42 5.03 -10.47
C GLY A 83 7.67 4.94 -8.95
N ALA A 84 6.65 4.67 -8.13
CA ALA A 84 6.85 4.38 -6.72
C ALA A 84 7.63 3.07 -6.53
N THR A 85 8.34 2.94 -5.41
CA THR A 85 9.00 1.70 -5.01
C THR A 85 8.28 1.11 -3.81
N VAL A 86 7.99 -0.18 -3.86
CA VAL A 86 7.53 -0.95 -2.71
C VAL A 86 8.71 -1.67 -2.11
N GLU A 87 8.88 -1.53 -0.80
CA GLU A 87 9.95 -2.15 -0.03
C GLU A 87 9.36 -3.03 1.07
N LEU A 88 9.84 -4.27 1.16
CA LEU A 88 9.55 -5.17 2.27
C LEU A 88 10.73 -5.13 3.23
N LEU A 89 10.46 -4.73 4.47
CA LEU A 89 11.46 -4.59 5.53
C LEU A 89 11.22 -5.64 6.63
N ARG A 90 12.29 -6.07 7.29
CA ARG A 90 12.24 -6.91 8.49
C ARG A 90 13.09 -6.30 9.59
N TYR A 91 12.62 -6.41 10.84
CA TYR A 91 13.44 -6.06 12.00
C TYR A 91 14.52 -7.12 12.27
N GLU A 92 15.76 -6.67 12.37
CA GLU A 92 16.88 -7.45 12.92
C GLU A 92 17.38 -6.73 14.18
N GLY A 93 16.86 -7.14 15.34
CA GLY A 93 17.05 -6.38 16.58
C GLY A 93 16.27 -5.06 16.53
N THR A 94 16.99 -3.92 16.54
CA THR A 94 16.40 -2.58 16.41
C THR A 94 16.44 -2.02 15.00
N ASP A 95 17.17 -2.69 14.10
CA ASP A 95 17.43 -2.18 12.77
C ASP A 95 16.43 -2.75 11.76
N LEU A 96 16.07 -1.96 10.76
CA LEU A 96 15.27 -2.43 9.63
C LEU A 96 16.20 -2.83 8.49
N VAL A 97 15.99 -4.04 7.98
CA VAL A 97 16.75 -4.60 6.86
C VAL A 97 15.81 -4.77 5.67
N LEU A 98 16.25 -4.33 4.49
CA LEU A 98 15.53 -4.52 3.22
C LEU A 98 15.57 -5.99 2.82
N VAL A 99 14.40 -6.60 2.72
CA VAL A 99 14.21 -8.00 2.31
C VAL A 99 13.98 -8.10 0.81
N ALA A 100 13.12 -7.22 0.27
CA ALA A 100 12.78 -7.18 -1.14
C ALA A 100 12.37 -5.76 -1.54
N SER A 101 12.57 -5.41 -2.81
CA SER A 101 12.04 -4.18 -3.38
C SER A 101 11.50 -4.42 -4.79
N HIS A 102 10.47 -3.65 -5.15
CA HIS A 102 9.85 -3.69 -6.46
C HIS A 102 9.45 -2.28 -6.89
N SER A 103 9.97 -1.83 -8.04
CA SER A 103 9.59 -0.55 -8.62
C SER A 103 8.35 -0.70 -9.50
N LEU A 104 7.34 0.12 -9.23
CA LEU A 104 6.15 0.19 -10.06
C LEU A 104 6.47 0.89 -11.38
N PRO A 105 5.89 0.44 -12.50
CA PRO A 105 6.09 1.09 -13.79
C PRO A 105 5.59 2.55 -13.76
N SER A 106 6.20 3.41 -14.56
CA SER A 106 5.77 4.82 -14.68
C SER A 106 4.37 4.96 -15.30
N ALA A 107 3.94 3.98 -16.11
CA ALA A 107 2.56 3.88 -16.57
C ALA A 107 1.76 3.13 -15.51
N THR A 108 0.65 3.72 -15.06
CA THR A 108 -0.10 3.15 -13.95
C THR A 108 -1.14 2.15 -14.43
N THR A 109 -1.12 0.96 -13.82
CA THR A 109 -2.20 -0.01 -13.89
C THR A 109 -3.04 0.10 -12.62
N ASN A 110 -4.27 -0.41 -12.66
CA ASN A 110 -5.19 -0.31 -11.52
C ASN A 110 -4.73 -1.15 -10.33
N ILE A 111 -4.02 -2.24 -10.60
CA ILE A 111 -3.49 -3.19 -9.63
C ILE A 111 -2.06 -3.52 -10.01
N HIS A 112 -1.16 -3.57 -9.03
CA HIS A 112 0.19 -4.10 -9.16
C HIS A 112 0.35 -5.30 -8.24
N GLU A 113 0.61 -6.48 -8.81
CA GLU A 113 0.82 -7.73 -8.07
C GLU A 113 2.27 -8.19 -8.27
N PHE A 114 2.98 -8.51 -7.18
CA PHE A 114 4.33 -9.08 -7.25
C PHE A 114 4.57 -10.05 -6.09
N ASN A 115 5.39 -11.08 -6.35
CA ASN A 115 5.71 -12.18 -5.43
C ASN A 115 7.14 -12.07 -4.89
#